data_AF-A0A9N9B991-F1
#
_entry.id   AF-A0A9N9B991-F1
#
_cell.length_a   1.000
_cell.length_b   1.000
_cell.length_c   1.000
_cell.angle_alpha   90.00
_cell.angle_beta   90.00
_cell.angle_gamma   90.00
#
_symmetry.space_group_name_H-M   'P 1'
#
loop_
_entity.id
_entity.type
_entity.pdbx_description
1 polymer ?
#
loop_
_entity_poly.entity_id
_entity_poly.type
_entity_poly.pdbx_seq_one_letter_code
_entity_poly.pdbx_strand_id
1 'polypeptide(L)'
;MSTPAPTEDLLSDVPLVFVSNSYLDDLTTTIRSRPIPWEGYHKAELITLDELELLKRVDKQSREQVRSVMQKDSEKYAVLYLHLLEKLT
;
A
#
# COMPACT_ATOMS: atom_id res chain seq x y z
N MET A 1 -35.29 -27.04 -15.06
CA MET A 1 -34.37 -27.29 -13.93
C MET A 1 -33.41 -26.13 -13.89
N SER A 2 -33.71 -25.11 -13.08
CA SER A 2 -32.88 -23.90 -12.98
C SER A 2 -32.16 -23.91 -11.65
N THR A 3 -30.85 -24.10 -11.70
CA THR A 3 -29.93 -24.01 -10.56
C THR A 3 -29.81 -22.54 -10.13
N PRO A 4 -29.98 -22.17 -8.85
CA PRO A 4 -29.66 -20.82 -8.38
C PRO A 4 -28.32 -20.81 -7.65
N ALA A 5 -27.34 -20.07 -8.18
CA ALA A 5 -26.41 -19.22 -7.45
C ALA A 5 -25.44 -18.56 -8.45
N PRO A 6 -25.14 -17.28 -8.24
CA PRO A 6 -23.75 -16.97 -7.93
C PRO A 6 -23.73 -16.22 -6.60
N THR A 7 -23.06 -16.80 -5.61
CA THR A 7 -22.85 -16.25 -4.26
C THR A 7 -21.75 -15.17 -4.25
N GLU A 8 -21.35 -14.65 -5.43
CA GLU A 8 -20.22 -13.73 -5.59
C GLU A 8 -20.56 -12.26 -5.29
N ASP A 9 -21.83 -11.85 -5.38
CA ASP A 9 -22.24 -10.45 -5.11
C ASP A 9 -22.36 -10.08 -3.62
N LEU A 10 -22.30 -11.05 -2.70
CA LEU A 10 -22.54 -10.81 -1.27
C LEU A 10 -21.29 -10.37 -0.48
N LEU A 11 -20.10 -10.37 -1.10
CA LEU A 11 -18.85 -10.07 -0.41
C LEU A 11 -18.37 -8.61 -0.58
N SER A 12 -19.06 -7.79 -1.38
CA SER A 12 -18.63 -6.42 -1.70
C SER A 12 -19.22 -5.32 -0.84
N ASP A 13 -20.14 -5.63 0.08
CA ASP A 13 -20.84 -4.63 0.91
C ASP A 13 -20.42 -4.67 2.38
N VAL A 14 -19.14 -4.97 2.66
CA VAL A 14 -18.59 -4.69 3.98
C VAL A 14 -18.43 -3.17 4.07
N PRO A 15 -19.25 -2.46 4.87
CA PRO A 15 -19.12 -1.02 4.96
C PRO A 15 -17.75 -0.72 5.56
N LEU A 16 -16.91 -0.01 4.79
CA LEU A 16 -15.67 0.55 5.31
C LEU A 16 -16.05 1.49 6.44
N VAL A 17 -15.88 1.03 7.68
CA VAL A 17 -16.15 1.83 8.87
C VAL A 17 -15.14 2.97 8.89
N PHE A 18 -15.60 4.18 8.60
CA PHE A 18 -14.79 5.38 8.74
C PHE A 18 -14.55 5.64 10.23
N VAL A 19 -13.42 5.14 10.74
CA VAL A 19 -12.97 5.44 12.09
C VAL A 19 -12.32 6.83 12.06
N SER A 20 -13.07 7.86 12.47
CA SER A 20 -12.53 9.21 12.68
C SER A 20 -12.04 9.34 14.11
N ASN A 21 -10.72 9.32 14.31
CA ASN A 21 -10.10 9.52 15.62
C ASN A 21 -8.87 10.41 15.44
N SER A 22 -8.93 11.63 15.98
CA SER A 22 -7.86 12.61 15.87
C SER A 22 -6.53 12.09 16.39
N TYR A 23 -6.53 11.26 17.44
CA TYR A 23 -5.30 10.63 17.95
C TYR A 23 -4.66 9.70 16.90
N LEU A 24 -5.45 8.88 16.20
CA LEU A 24 -4.95 7.99 15.16
C LEU A 24 -4.48 8.77 13.93
N ASP A 25 -5.16 9.87 13.60
CA ASP A 25 -4.77 10.75 12.50
C ASP A 25 -3.43 11.45 12.79
N ASP A 26 -3.27 12.00 14.01
CA ASP A 26 -2.03 12.65 14.46
C ASP A 26 -0.87 11.65 14.53
N LEU A 27 -1.11 10.46 15.09
CA LEU A 27 -0.13 9.39 15.16
C LEU A 27 0.30 8.94 13.76
N THR A 28 -0.64 8.70 12.86
CA THR A 28 -0.35 8.27 11.48
C THR A 28 0.41 9.36 10.72
N THR A 29 0.05 10.62 10.91
CA THR A 29 0.76 11.77 10.33
C THR A 29 2.19 11.85 10.84
N THR A 30 2.40 11.64 12.14
CA THR A 30 3.72 11.63 12.77
C THR A 30 4.60 10.48 12.29
N ILE A 31 4.01 9.31 12.04
CA ILE A 31 4.75 8.15 11.50
C ILE A 31 5.14 8.41 10.05
N ARG A 32 4.21 8.90 9.22
CA ARG A 32 4.44 9.14 7.78
C ARG A 32 5.36 10.32 7.48
N SER A 33 5.54 11.25 8.42
CA SER A 33 6.47 12.38 8.25
C SER A 33 7.94 11.97 8.39
N ARG A 34 8.22 10.80 8.95
CA ARG A 34 9.59 10.31 9.12
C ARG A 34 10.18 9.93 7.76
N PRO A 35 11.32 10.52 7.35
CA PRO A 35 11.95 10.15 6.09
C PRO A 35 12.50 8.72 6.19
N ILE A 36 12.21 7.90 5.17
CA ILE A 36 12.73 6.53 5.07
C ILE A 36 13.94 6.53 4.12
N PRO A 37 15.13 6.06 4.56
CA PRO A 37 16.34 6.07 3.73
C PRO A 37 16.37 4.88 2.75
N TRP A 38 15.49 4.89 1.74
CA TRP A 38 15.36 3.80 0.74
C TRP A 38 16.67 3.42 0.05
N GLU A 39 17.52 4.41 -0.24
CA GLU A 39 18.86 4.20 -0.81
C GLU A 39 19.77 3.32 0.05
N GLY A 40 19.65 3.44 1.38
CA GLY A 40 20.42 2.62 2.31
C GLY A 40 20.02 1.16 2.23
N TYR A 41 18.72 0.89 2.08
CA TYR A 41 18.21 -0.47 1.94
C TYR A 41 18.62 -1.11 0.61
N HIS A 42 18.66 -0.34 -0.48
CA HIS A 42 19.18 -0.83 -1.76
C HIS A 42 20.69 -1.13 -1.68
N LYS A 43 21.47 -0.24 -1.07
CA LYS A 43 22.91 -0.46 -0.86
C LYS A 43 23.23 -1.66 0.03
N ALA A 44 22.32 -1.99 0.96
CA ALA A 44 22.42 -3.16 1.80
C ALA A 44 21.83 -4.43 1.14
N GLU A 45 21.46 -4.36 -0.15
CA GLU A 45 20.89 -5.48 -0.92
C GLU A 45 19.57 -6.03 -0.35
N LEU A 46 18.87 -5.24 0.47
CA LEU A 46 17.57 -5.61 1.07
C LEU A 46 16.40 -5.36 0.12
N ILE A 47 16.56 -4.43 -0.82
CA ILE A 47 15.61 -4.14 -1.89
C ILE A 47 16.35 -4.10 -3.22
N THR A 48 15.68 -4.50 -4.29
CA THR A 48 16.20 -4.44 -5.66
C THR A 48 16.07 -3.03 -6.24
N LEU A 49 16.76 -2.77 -7.35
CA LEU A 49 16.69 -1.49 -8.05
C LEU A 49 15.26 -1.17 -8.54
N ASP A 50 14.55 -2.17 -9.06
CA ASP A 50 13.18 -2.03 -9.56
C ASP A 50 12.21 -1.67 -8.41
N GLU A 51 12.38 -2.30 -7.25
CA GLU A 51 11.62 -1.98 -6.05
C GLU A 51 11.91 -0.55 -5.55
N LEU A 52 13.18 -0.13 -5.59
CA LEU A 52 13.59 1.24 -5.23
C LEU A 52 12.92 2.28 -6.14
N GLU A 53 12.85 2.03 -7.44
CA GLU A 53 12.17 2.94 -8.37
C GLU A 53 10.67 3.07 -8.07
N LEU A 54 10.00 1.94 -7.80
CA LEU A 54 8.59 1.93 -7.42
C LEU A 54 8.33 2.70 -6.12
N LEU A 55 9.20 2.51 -5.12
CA LEU A 55 9.15 3.21 -3.84
C LEU A 55 9.38 4.72 -4.01
N LYS A 56 10.34 5.13 -4.84
CA LYS A 56 10.59 6.55 -5.14
C LYS A 56 9.41 7.25 -5.83
N ARG A 57 8.61 6.53 -6.62
CA ARG A 57 7.43 7.10 -7.28
C ARG A 57 6.34 7.48 -6.28
N VAL A 58 6.29 6.85 -5.11
CA VAL A 58 5.29 7.14 -4.07
C VAL A 58 5.88 7.92 -2.88
N ASP A 59 7.20 7.91 -2.72
CA ASP A 59 7.90 8.66 -1.67
C ASP A 59 7.62 10.17 -1.77
N LYS A 60 7.27 10.79 -0.64
CA LYS A 60 6.98 12.23 -0.51
C LYS A 60 5.89 12.78 -1.45
N GLN A 61 5.06 11.92 -2.02
CA GLN A 61 3.91 12.35 -2.82
C GLN A 61 2.68 12.62 -1.95
N SER A 62 1.78 13.47 -2.45
CA SER A 62 0.49 13.71 -1.77
C SER A 62 -0.39 12.45 -1.84
N ARG A 63 -1.37 12.32 -0.94
CA ARG A 63 -2.25 11.14 -0.89
C ARG A 63 -2.98 10.91 -2.22
N GLU A 64 -3.36 11.99 -2.90
CA GLU A 64 -4.05 11.96 -4.18
C GLU A 64 -3.15 11.42 -5.29
N GLN A 65 -1.88 11.86 -5.31
CA GLN A 65 -0.89 11.41 -6.28
C GLN A 65 -0.52 9.95 -6.05
N VAL A 66 -0.30 9.54 -4.79
CA VAL A 66 -0.07 8.14 -4.43
C VAL A 66 -1.24 7.26 -4.90
N ARG A 67 -2.49 7.68 -4.64
CA ARG A 67 -3.67 6.94 -5.11
C ARG A 67 -3.68 6.80 -6.64
N SER A 68 -3.36 7.87 -7.38
CA SER A 68 -3.30 7.87 -8.84
C SER A 68 -2.22 6.92 -9.37
N VAL A 69 -1.02 6.95 -8.79
CA VAL A 69 0.10 6.07 -9.17
C VAL A 69 -0.24 4.61 -8.85
N MET A 70 -0.80 4.34 -7.68
CA MET A 70 -1.21 2.98 -7.28
C MET A 70 -2.34 2.43 -8.13
N GLN A 71 -3.25 3.27 -8.62
CA GLN A 71 -4.31 2.79 -9.53
C GLN A 71 -3.76 2.37 -10.90
N LYS A 72 -2.64 2.96 -11.36
CA LYS A 72 -2.03 2.63 -12.65
C LYS A 72 -1.25 1.30 -12.60
N ASP A 73 -0.57 1.04 -11.49
CA ASP A 73 0.32 -0.13 -11.33
C ASP A 73 -0.06 -0.97 -10.09
N SER A 74 -1.37 -1.17 -9.86
CA SER A 74 -1.90 -1.77 -8.63
C SER A 74 -1.30 -3.14 -8.30
N GLU A 75 -1.16 -4.00 -9.30
CA GLU A 75 -0.59 -5.34 -9.15
C GLU A 75 0.89 -5.29 -8.73
N LYS A 76 1.70 -4.43 -9.36
CA LYS A 76 3.12 -4.29 -9.03
C LYS A 76 3.32 -3.78 -7.61
N TYR A 77 2.50 -2.82 -7.18
CA TYR A 77 2.56 -2.31 -5.82
C TYR A 77 2.11 -3.35 -4.79
N ALA A 78 1.10 -4.17 -5.10
CA ALA A 78 0.68 -5.26 -4.22
C ALA A 78 1.81 -6.28 -4.00
N VAL A 79 2.45 -6.74 -5.08
CA VAL A 79 3.59 -7.67 -5.01
C VAL A 79 4.76 -7.05 -4.25
N LEU A 80 5.10 -5.78 -4.53
CA LEU A 80 6.14 -5.03 -3.82
C LEU A 80 5.91 -5.05 -2.30
N TYR A 81 4.72 -4.65 -1.83
CA TYR A 81 4.47 -4.59 -0.39
C TYR A 81 4.48 -5.96 0.26
N LEU A 82 3.92 -6.99 -0.40
CA LEU A 82 3.94 -8.35 0.14
C LEU A 82 5.37 -8.88 0.26
N HIS A 83 6.20 -8.69 -0.76
CA HIS A 83 7.61 -9.11 -0.73
C HIS A 83 8.42 -8.35 0.33
N LEU A 84 8.17 -7.04 0.51
CA LEU A 84 8.80 -6.27 1.58
C LEU A 84 8.38 -6.76 2.97
N LEU A 85 7.10 -7.13 3.15
CA LEU A 85 6.60 -7.66 4.41
C LEU A 85 7.17 -9.05 4.71
N GLU A 86 7.27 -9.92 3.71
CA GLU A 86 7.87 -11.25 3.84
C GLU A 86 9.30 -11.16 4.40
N LYS A 87 10.10 -10.20 3.93
CA LYS A 87 11.48 -9.97 4.41
C LYS A 87 11.59 -9.52 5.88
N LEU A 88 10.48 -9.11 6.51
CA LEU A 88 10.46 -8.63 7.90
C LEU A 88 10.00 -9.70 8.91
N THR A 89 9.55 -10.85 8.42
CA THR A 89 9.06 -11.99 9.22
C THR A 89 10.00 -13.17 9.10
#